data_AF-A0A9D1RFU5-F1
#
_entry.id   AF-A0A9D1RFU5-F1
#
_cell.length_a   1.000
_cell.length_b   1.000
_cell.length_c   1.000
_cell.angle_alpha   90.00
_cell.angle_beta   90.00
_cell.angle_gamma   90.00
#
_symmetry.space_group_name_H-M   'P 1'
#
loop_
_entity.id
_entity.type
_entity.pdbx_description
1 polymer ?
#
loop_
_entity_poly.entity_id
_entity_poly.type
_entity_poly.pdbx_seq_one_letter_code
_entity_poly.pdbx_strand_id
1 'polypeptide(L)'
;IARLSLHKLVTDGRIHPARIEEVVSKTKKQIEQEVIETGKKTCIDLGIVNLHHELVRIVGKMKYRSSYGQNLLQHSREVANLCATMASELGLNPKIAKRAGLLHDIGKVPDNEPELPHAIHGMKLAEKYKEKPEVCNAIGAHHDEIEMESLYAPIVQVCDAISGARPGARREVVEAYINRLNKLEEMAMSYPGVMKTYAIQAGRELRVIVAADKVTDQEANKISMDLSKQIQTEMVFPGMIKVTVIRETRAVNYAK
;
A
#
# COMPACT_ATOMS: atom_id res chain seq x y z
N ILE A 1 5.50 15.12 -10.40
CA ILE A 1 5.91 16.25 -11.28
C ILE A 1 5.00 16.35 -12.51
N ALA A 2 4.97 15.36 -13.41
CA ALA A 2 4.18 15.39 -14.64
C ALA A 2 2.72 15.84 -14.45
N ARG A 3 1.99 15.25 -13.49
CA ARG A 3 0.59 15.63 -13.17
C ARG A 3 0.42 17.14 -12.92
N LEU A 4 1.27 17.73 -12.09
CA LEU A 4 1.18 19.15 -11.73
C LEU A 4 1.62 20.04 -12.90
N SER A 5 2.63 19.62 -13.66
CA SER A 5 3.06 20.34 -14.87
C SER A 5 1.95 20.37 -15.92
N LEU A 6 1.30 19.22 -16.17
CA LEU A 6 0.16 19.13 -17.08
C LEU A 6 -1.01 19.99 -16.62
N HIS A 7 -1.38 19.93 -15.33
CA HIS A 7 -2.43 20.79 -14.80
C HIS A 7 -2.14 22.28 -15.05
N LYS A 8 -0.93 22.75 -14.74
CA LYS A 8 -0.52 24.14 -14.99
C LYS A 8 -0.56 24.52 -16.48
N LEU A 9 -0.10 23.63 -17.36
CA LEU A 9 -0.13 23.86 -18.81
C LEU A 9 -1.55 23.95 -19.35
N VAL A 10 -2.45 23.07 -18.90
CA VAL A 10 -3.87 23.08 -19.28
C VAL A 10 -4.57 24.34 -18.79
N THR A 11 -4.33 24.75 -17.53
CA THR A 11 -4.89 26.00 -16.99
C THR A 11 -4.40 27.25 -17.73
N ASP A 12 -3.14 27.25 -18.17
CA ASP A 12 -2.52 28.35 -18.91
C ASP A 12 -2.90 28.38 -20.41
N GLY A 13 -3.43 27.27 -20.97
CA GLY A 13 -3.87 27.15 -22.36
C GLY A 13 -2.75 27.14 -23.42
N ARG A 14 -1.49 27.38 -23.03
CA ARG A 14 -0.32 27.42 -23.92
C ARG A 14 0.49 26.15 -23.81
N ILE A 15 0.40 25.28 -24.82
CA ILE A 15 1.07 23.98 -24.83
C ILE A 15 1.95 23.87 -26.07
N HIS A 16 3.19 24.33 -25.96
CA HIS A 16 4.23 24.19 -26.99
C HIS A 16 5.56 23.78 -26.33
N PRO A 17 6.52 23.20 -27.07
CA PRO A 17 7.72 22.56 -26.50
C PRO A 17 8.47 23.41 -25.45
N ALA A 18 8.82 24.66 -25.78
CA ALA A 18 9.52 25.55 -24.85
C ALA A 18 8.76 25.81 -23.54
N ARG A 19 7.42 25.93 -23.61
CA ARG A 19 6.58 26.16 -22.43
C ARG A 19 6.49 24.90 -21.55
N ILE A 20 6.44 23.72 -22.17
CA ILE A 20 6.45 22.45 -21.44
C ILE A 20 7.74 22.33 -20.63
N GLU A 21 8.89 22.57 -21.24
CA GLU A 21 10.19 22.52 -20.55
C GLU A 21 10.27 23.51 -19.39
N GLU A 22 9.83 24.75 -19.61
CA GLU A 22 9.79 25.79 -18.57
C GLU A 22 8.90 25.38 -17.38
N VAL A 23 7.67 24.92 -17.65
CA VAL A 23 6.71 24.55 -16.60
C VAL A 23 7.16 23.31 -15.85
N VAL A 24 7.75 22.33 -16.54
CA VAL A 24 8.33 21.13 -15.90
C VAL A 24 9.49 21.52 -15.00
N SER A 25 10.42 22.36 -15.48
CA SER A 25 11.56 22.84 -14.69
C SER A 25 11.11 23.60 -13.44
N LYS A 26 10.17 24.55 -13.58
CA LYS A 26 9.59 25.29 -12.45
C LYS A 26 8.88 24.38 -11.45
N THR A 27 8.11 23.41 -11.94
CA THR A 27 7.39 22.46 -11.08
C THR A 27 8.35 21.52 -10.35
N LYS A 28 9.43 21.08 -10.99
CA LYS A 28 10.49 20.29 -10.36
C LYS A 28 11.12 21.06 -9.20
N LYS A 29 11.50 22.33 -9.41
CA LYS A 29 12.05 23.19 -8.35
C LYS A 29 11.06 23.39 -7.19
N GLN A 30 9.78 23.62 -7.49
CA GLN A 30 8.75 23.78 -6.47
C GLN A 30 8.61 22.52 -5.61
N ILE A 31 8.54 21.34 -6.24
CA ILE A 31 8.41 20.07 -5.51
C ILE A 31 9.65 19.77 -4.68
N GLU A 32 10.85 20.05 -5.21
CA GLU A 32 12.09 19.89 -4.46
C GLU A 32 12.12 20.75 -3.19
N GLN A 33 11.66 22.00 -3.29
CA GLN A 33 11.53 22.89 -2.14
C GLN A 33 10.52 22.35 -1.12
N GLU A 34 9.35 21.89 -1.59
CA GLU A 34 8.31 21.31 -0.74
C GLU A 34 8.79 20.04 -0.02
N VAL A 35 9.60 19.20 -0.68
CA VAL A 35 10.26 18.03 -0.09
C VAL A 35 11.14 18.47 1.09
N ILE A 36 12.02 19.44 0.87
CA ILE A 36 12.95 19.92 1.91
C ILE A 36 12.18 20.50 3.10
N GLU A 37 11.16 21.33 2.84
CA GLU A 37 10.32 21.93 3.87
C GLU A 37 9.53 20.89 4.66
N THR A 38 8.95 19.90 3.97
CA THR A 38 8.22 18.79 4.60
C THR A 38 9.15 17.98 5.51
N GLY A 39 10.35 17.65 5.04
CA GLY A 39 11.34 16.91 5.81
C GLY A 39 11.76 17.67 7.07
N LYS A 40 12.09 18.96 6.93
CA LYS A 40 12.45 19.84 8.06
C LYS A 40 11.33 19.94 9.07
N LYS A 41 10.10 20.22 8.61
CA LYS A 41 8.92 20.30 9.47
C LYS A 41 8.70 18.99 10.23
N THR A 42 8.80 17.85 9.56
CA THR A 42 8.65 16.54 10.19
C THR A 42 9.68 16.32 11.31
N CYS A 43 10.95 16.68 11.07
CA CYS A 43 11.99 16.56 12.08
C CYS A 43 11.71 17.46 13.29
N ILE A 44 11.28 18.71 13.05
CA ILE A 44 10.90 19.66 14.10
C ILE A 44 9.71 19.13 14.92
N ASP A 45 8.63 18.72 14.27
CA ASP A 45 7.42 18.22 14.91
C ASP A 45 7.71 16.99 15.81
N LEU A 46 8.65 16.15 15.39
CA LEU A 46 9.05 14.96 16.15
C LEU A 46 10.13 15.23 17.20
N GLY A 47 10.72 16.43 17.22
CA GLY A 47 11.84 16.77 18.09
C GLY A 47 13.16 16.08 17.72
N ILE A 48 13.32 15.69 16.46
CA ILE A 48 14.54 15.08 15.92
C ILE A 48 15.46 16.19 15.42
N VAL A 49 16.55 16.40 16.14
CA VAL A 49 17.59 17.38 15.80
C VAL A 49 18.80 16.70 15.17
N ASN A 50 19.66 17.45 14.47
CA ASN A 50 20.94 16.97 13.92
C ASN A 50 20.84 15.75 12.98
N LEU A 51 19.76 15.67 12.20
CA LEU A 51 19.64 14.69 11.10
C LEU A 51 20.37 15.25 9.86
N HIS A 52 21.13 14.40 9.16
CA HIS A 52 21.84 14.81 7.95
C HIS A 52 20.87 15.38 6.89
N HIS A 53 21.26 16.43 6.16
CA HIS A 53 20.37 17.13 5.21
C HIS A 53 19.78 16.20 4.14
N GLU A 54 20.57 15.24 3.64
CA GLU A 54 20.06 14.24 2.69
C GLU A 54 19.02 13.29 3.32
N LEU A 55 19.18 12.90 4.59
CA LEU A 55 18.16 12.10 5.28
C LEU A 55 16.88 12.92 5.51
N VAL A 56 17.01 14.20 5.88
CA VAL A 56 15.87 15.14 5.98
C VAL A 56 15.14 15.22 4.64
N ARG A 57 15.90 15.33 3.54
CA ARG A 57 15.35 15.36 2.18
C ARG A 57 14.63 14.05 1.83
N ILE A 58 15.20 12.89 2.14
CA ILE A 58 14.57 11.57 1.90
C ILE A 58 13.27 11.43 2.70
N VAL A 59 13.26 11.85 3.97
CA VAL A 59 12.04 11.91 4.79
C VAL A 59 10.98 12.76 4.11
N GLY A 60 11.35 13.93 3.58
CA GLY A 60 10.45 14.76 2.79
C GLY A 60 9.87 14.07 1.56
N LYS A 61 10.68 13.28 0.84
CA LYS A 61 10.25 12.52 -0.34
C LYS A 61 9.20 11.45 0.00
N MET A 62 9.21 10.89 1.21
CA MET A 62 8.21 9.91 1.65
C MET A 62 6.78 10.41 1.53
N LYS A 63 6.55 11.73 1.58
CA LYS A 63 5.22 12.33 1.37
C LYS A 63 4.60 11.93 0.03
N TYR A 64 5.42 11.66 -0.99
CA TYR A 64 4.96 11.29 -2.33
C TYR A 64 5.02 9.77 -2.58
N ARG A 65 5.23 8.97 -1.54
CA ARG A 65 5.15 7.51 -1.60
C ARG A 65 3.97 7.02 -0.76
N SER A 66 3.35 5.96 -1.24
CA SER A 66 2.35 5.21 -0.49
C SER A 66 2.75 3.74 -0.48
N SER A 67 2.48 3.06 0.63
CA SER A 67 2.65 1.61 0.78
C SER A 67 1.33 1.05 1.30
N TYR A 68 0.79 0.04 0.62
CA TYR A 68 -0.48 -0.59 0.99
C TYR A 68 -1.66 0.38 1.21
N GLY A 69 -1.72 1.47 0.43
CA GLY A 69 -2.78 2.50 0.52
C GLY A 69 -2.60 3.52 1.65
N GLN A 70 -1.50 3.46 2.41
CA GLN A 70 -1.15 4.46 3.43
C GLN A 70 0.00 5.34 2.92
N ASN A 71 -0.06 6.63 3.21
CA ASN A 71 1.05 7.53 2.94
C ASN A 71 2.28 7.15 3.79
N LEU A 72 3.44 7.01 3.14
CA LEU A 72 4.65 6.51 3.79
C LEU A 72 5.17 7.45 4.88
N LEU A 73 5.16 8.76 4.64
CA LEU A 73 5.60 9.73 5.66
C LEU A 73 4.71 9.69 6.89
N GLN A 74 3.39 9.60 6.68
CA GLN A 74 2.45 9.51 7.78
C GLN A 74 2.66 8.25 8.61
N HIS A 75 2.82 7.10 7.94
CA HIS A 75 3.18 5.83 8.58
C HIS A 75 4.45 5.95 9.42
N SER A 76 5.55 6.44 8.84
CA SER A 76 6.82 6.57 9.56
C SER A 76 6.74 7.53 10.75
N ARG A 77 5.92 8.59 10.68
CA ARG A 77 5.68 9.49 11.83
C ARG A 77 4.94 8.79 12.97
N GLU A 78 3.99 7.93 12.64
CA GLU A 78 3.23 7.15 13.63
C GLU A 78 4.13 6.10 14.28
N VAL A 79 4.89 5.35 13.48
CA VAL A 79 5.90 4.40 13.98
C VAL A 79 6.91 5.12 14.88
N ALA A 80 7.42 6.29 14.48
CA ALA A 80 8.34 7.08 15.31
C ALA A 80 7.76 7.42 16.69
N ASN A 81 6.50 7.84 16.76
CA ASN A 81 5.84 8.16 18.02
C ASN A 81 5.62 6.90 18.88
N LEU A 82 5.17 5.79 18.28
CA LEU A 82 5.01 4.51 18.97
C LEU A 82 6.35 4.01 19.54
N CYS A 83 7.43 4.08 18.74
CA CYS A 83 8.78 3.71 19.17
C CYS A 83 9.23 4.55 20.37
N ALA A 84 8.94 5.86 20.37
CA ALA A 84 9.29 6.74 21.47
C ALA A 84 8.56 6.37 22.76
N THR A 85 7.25 6.10 22.68
CA THR A 85 6.45 5.64 23.82
C THR A 85 6.96 4.31 24.34
N MET A 86 7.10 3.31 23.47
CA MET A 86 7.56 1.97 23.84
C MET A 86 8.95 1.99 24.48
N ALA A 87 9.89 2.74 23.90
CA ALA A 87 11.22 2.88 24.48
C ALA A 87 11.19 3.55 25.86
N SER A 88 10.31 4.54 26.08
CA SER A 88 10.17 5.18 27.39
C SER A 88 9.68 4.20 28.45
N GLU A 89 8.66 3.38 28.13
CA GLU A 89 8.12 2.35 29.03
C GLU A 89 9.16 1.27 29.37
N LEU A 90 10.07 1.00 28.45
CA LEU A 90 11.16 0.02 28.62
C LEU A 90 12.43 0.62 29.25
N GLY A 91 12.42 1.90 29.64
CA GLY A 91 13.59 2.57 30.24
C GLY A 91 14.74 2.85 29.26
N LEU A 92 14.48 2.82 27.95
CA LEU A 92 15.44 3.15 26.90
C LEU A 92 15.33 4.62 26.49
N ASN A 93 16.26 5.10 25.65
CA ASN A 93 16.23 6.48 25.20
C ASN A 93 15.17 6.69 24.09
N PRO A 94 14.08 7.44 24.34
CA PRO A 94 13.03 7.63 23.36
C PRO A 94 13.46 8.42 22.13
N LYS A 95 14.52 9.24 22.22
CA LYS A 95 15.01 10.02 21.08
C LYS A 95 15.66 9.13 20.02
N ILE A 96 16.36 8.07 20.44
CA ILE A 96 16.98 7.11 19.52
C ILE A 96 15.89 6.27 18.85
N ALA A 97 14.97 5.73 19.64
CA ALA A 97 13.84 4.94 19.13
C ALA A 97 12.97 5.73 18.14
N LYS A 98 12.65 7.00 18.46
CA LYS A 98 11.89 7.88 17.58
C LYS A 98 12.61 8.12 16.25
N ARG A 99 13.93 8.35 16.30
CA ARG A 99 14.74 8.53 15.10
C ARG A 99 14.77 7.26 14.25
N ALA A 100 14.99 6.10 14.85
CA ALA A 100 14.97 4.82 14.14
C ALA A 100 13.59 4.54 13.51
N GLY A 101 12.51 4.78 14.26
CA GLY A 101 11.14 4.63 13.74
C GLY A 101 10.81 5.56 12.58
N LEU A 102 11.31 6.80 12.57
CA LEU A 102 11.13 7.69 11.40
C LEU A 102 11.88 7.18 10.18
N LEU A 103 13.07 6.59 10.38
CA LEU A 103 13.98 6.22 9.31
C LEU A 103 13.82 4.78 8.80
N HIS A 104 13.09 3.89 9.48
CA HIS A 104 13.01 2.46 9.14
C HIS A 104 12.70 2.19 7.67
N ASP A 105 11.84 3.02 7.08
CA ASP A 105 11.32 2.84 5.73
C ASP A 105 11.95 3.78 4.67
N ILE A 106 13.07 4.46 4.97
CA ILE A 106 13.74 5.36 4.00
C ILE A 106 14.24 4.63 2.75
N GLY A 107 14.40 3.31 2.83
CA GLY A 107 14.76 2.49 1.68
C GLY A 107 13.65 2.31 0.64
N LYS A 108 12.39 2.72 0.92
CA LYS A 108 11.28 2.71 -0.05
C LYS A 108 11.23 3.96 -0.94
N VAL A 109 12.17 4.89 -0.77
CA VAL A 109 12.21 6.17 -1.49
C VAL A 109 13.37 6.33 -2.51
N PRO A 110 13.91 5.26 -3.12
CA PRO A 110 15.07 5.40 -3.98
C PRO A 110 14.70 6.07 -5.31
N ASP A 111 15.68 6.75 -5.90
CA ASP A 111 15.55 7.39 -7.22
C ASP A 111 15.60 6.35 -8.36
N ASN A 112 16.23 5.19 -8.11
CA ASN A 112 16.30 4.01 -9.00
C ASN A 112 15.75 2.77 -8.27
N GLU A 113 15.33 1.72 -8.97
CA GLU A 113 14.96 0.45 -8.34
C GLU A 113 16.22 -0.26 -7.79
N PRO A 114 16.36 -0.41 -6.46
CA PRO A 114 17.49 -1.10 -5.88
C PRO A 114 17.27 -2.62 -5.95
N GLU A 115 18.33 -3.39 -6.16
CA GLU A 115 18.30 -4.86 -6.05
C GLU A 115 18.20 -5.35 -4.59
N LEU A 116 18.43 -4.45 -3.63
CA LEU A 116 18.43 -4.76 -2.20
C LEU A 116 17.02 -4.60 -1.60
N PRO A 117 16.67 -5.44 -0.61
CA PRO A 117 15.49 -5.20 0.24
C PRO A 117 15.48 -3.79 0.82
N HIS A 118 14.31 -3.20 1.04
CA HIS A 118 14.23 -1.80 1.46
C HIS A 118 14.86 -1.58 2.84
N ALA A 119 14.77 -2.54 3.77
CA ALA A 119 15.42 -2.42 5.08
C ALA A 119 16.94 -2.31 4.95
N ILE A 120 17.56 -3.20 4.16
CA ILE A 120 19.00 -3.17 3.88
C ILE A 120 19.41 -1.90 3.14
N HIS A 121 18.61 -1.47 2.16
CA HIS A 121 18.88 -0.24 1.43
C HIS A 121 18.81 0.98 2.35
N GLY A 122 17.79 1.04 3.22
CA GLY A 122 17.62 2.09 4.21
C GLY A 122 18.77 2.13 5.22
N MET A 123 19.22 0.97 5.70
CA MET A 123 20.38 0.86 6.58
C MET A 123 21.63 1.43 5.93
N LYS A 124 21.95 1.01 4.70
CA LYS A 124 23.11 1.52 3.96
C LYS A 124 23.05 3.03 3.71
N LEU A 125 21.85 3.58 3.48
CA LEU A 125 21.65 5.03 3.39
C LEU A 125 21.94 5.72 4.73
N ALA A 126 21.43 5.19 5.84
CA ALA A 126 21.68 5.74 7.17
C ALA A 126 23.17 5.69 7.53
N GLU A 127 23.85 4.58 7.25
CA GLU A 127 25.31 4.42 7.44
C GLU A 127 26.10 5.42 6.60
N LYS A 128 25.76 5.56 5.31
CA LYS A 128 26.39 6.52 4.39
C LYS A 128 26.33 7.95 4.94
N TYR A 129 25.24 8.30 5.62
CA TYR A 129 25.04 9.61 6.23
C TYR A 129 25.40 9.66 7.72
N LYS A 130 26.17 8.68 8.20
CA LYS A 130 26.78 8.63 9.54
C LYS A 130 25.78 8.61 10.70
N GLU A 131 24.63 7.97 10.51
CA GLU A 131 23.76 7.63 11.65
C GLU A 131 24.44 6.62 12.59
N LYS A 132 23.95 6.55 13.82
CA LYS A 132 24.51 5.68 14.84
C LYS A 132 24.26 4.20 14.52
N PRO A 133 25.16 3.26 14.91
CA PRO A 133 25.00 1.83 14.65
C PRO A 133 23.67 1.26 15.11
N GLU A 134 23.21 1.66 16.30
CA GLU A 134 21.91 1.26 16.87
C GLU A 134 20.70 1.70 16.03
N VAL A 135 20.79 2.84 15.34
CA VAL A 135 19.76 3.32 14.41
C VAL A 135 19.85 2.56 13.10
N CYS A 136 21.06 2.38 12.57
CA CYS A 136 21.29 1.60 11.34
C CYS A 136 20.81 0.16 11.48
N ASN A 137 21.15 -0.52 12.59
CA ASN A 137 20.71 -1.87 12.89
C ASN A 137 19.17 -1.95 12.99
N ALA A 138 18.53 -1.02 13.70
CA ALA A 138 17.08 -0.99 13.78
C ALA A 138 16.39 -0.79 12.42
N ILE A 139 17.00 -0.02 11.51
CA ILE A 139 16.52 0.11 10.12
C ILE A 139 16.77 -1.18 9.33
N GLY A 140 17.93 -1.82 9.48
CA GLY A 140 18.27 -3.01 8.71
C GLY A 140 17.53 -4.27 9.14
N ALA A 141 17.19 -4.38 10.42
CA ALA A 141 16.67 -5.61 11.03
C ALA A 141 15.14 -5.63 11.20
N HIS A 142 14.40 -4.55 10.87
CA HIS A 142 12.97 -4.47 11.21
C HIS A 142 12.07 -5.46 10.44
N HIS A 143 12.55 -6.10 9.37
CA HIS A 143 11.89 -7.25 8.75
C HIS A 143 12.78 -8.51 8.77
N ASP A 144 13.65 -8.62 9.78
CA ASP A 144 14.50 -9.78 10.04
C ASP A 144 15.55 -10.08 8.94
N GLU A 145 15.95 -9.08 8.14
CA GLU A 145 16.98 -9.29 7.11
C GLU A 145 18.41 -9.39 7.65
N ILE A 146 18.65 -8.86 8.86
CA ILE A 146 19.89 -9.01 9.62
C ILE A 146 19.57 -9.24 11.09
N GLU A 147 20.58 -9.64 11.86
CA GLU A 147 20.46 -9.83 13.31
C GLU A 147 20.10 -8.52 14.04
N MET A 148 19.21 -8.63 15.02
CA MET A 148 18.84 -7.52 15.91
C MET A 148 19.89 -7.35 17.02
N GLU A 149 20.89 -6.51 16.77
CA GLU A 149 22.00 -6.25 17.71
C GLU A 149 21.65 -5.20 18.77
N SER A 150 20.57 -4.45 18.56
CA SER A 150 20.09 -3.39 19.46
C SER A 150 18.65 -3.63 19.90
N LEU A 151 18.33 -3.28 21.15
CA LEU A 151 16.95 -3.29 21.66
C LEU A 151 16.00 -2.35 20.89
N TYR A 152 16.53 -1.39 20.12
CA TYR A 152 15.69 -0.55 19.25
C TYR A 152 15.15 -1.29 18.03
N ALA A 153 15.82 -2.35 17.55
CA ALA A 153 15.37 -3.13 16.40
C ALA A 153 14.02 -3.84 16.63
N PRO A 154 13.84 -4.64 17.72
CA PRO A 154 12.55 -5.26 18.00
C PRO A 154 11.48 -4.21 18.32
N ILE A 155 11.83 -3.06 18.91
CA ILE A 155 10.89 -1.95 19.12
C ILE A 155 10.37 -1.40 17.79
N VAL A 156 11.26 -1.13 16.83
CA VAL A 156 10.88 -0.63 15.50
C VAL A 156 9.99 -1.65 14.79
N GLN A 157 10.36 -2.94 14.81
CA GLN A 157 9.57 -4.00 14.19
C GLN A 157 8.16 -4.09 14.79
N VAL A 158 8.04 -4.10 16.12
CA VAL A 158 6.74 -4.16 16.80
C VAL A 158 5.90 -2.91 16.50
N CYS A 159 6.50 -1.73 16.55
CA CYS A 159 5.79 -0.47 16.28
C CYS A 159 5.37 -0.34 14.81
N ASP A 160 6.16 -0.85 13.86
CA ASP A 160 5.78 -0.95 12.44
C ASP A 160 4.56 -1.85 12.26
N ALA A 161 4.59 -3.05 12.86
CA ALA A 161 3.48 -3.98 12.83
C ALA A 161 2.20 -3.39 13.45
N ILE A 162 2.31 -2.72 14.60
CA ILE A 162 1.18 -2.03 15.25
C ILE A 162 0.62 -0.94 14.33
N SER A 163 1.48 -0.10 13.73
CA SER A 163 1.03 0.96 12.83
C SER A 163 0.25 0.39 11.64
N GLY A 164 0.77 -0.68 11.02
CA GLY A 164 0.18 -1.33 9.86
C GLY A 164 -1.07 -2.17 10.13
N ALA A 165 -1.27 -2.66 11.36
CA ALA A 165 -2.42 -3.47 11.76
C ALA A 165 -3.66 -2.63 12.18
N ARG A 166 -3.53 -1.30 12.27
CA ARG A 166 -4.63 -0.44 12.73
C ARG A 166 -5.85 -0.53 11.80
N PRO A 167 -7.07 -0.75 12.34
CA PRO A 167 -8.30 -0.71 11.56
C PRO A 167 -8.43 0.62 10.82
N GLY A 168 -8.46 0.56 9.49
CA GLY A 168 -8.58 1.75 8.64
C GLY A 168 -7.27 2.25 8.00
N ALA A 169 -6.09 1.78 8.43
CA ALA A 169 -4.81 2.20 7.85
C ALA A 169 -4.64 1.81 6.37
N ARG A 170 -5.31 0.74 5.93
CA ARG A 170 -5.28 0.20 4.55
C ARG A 170 -6.65 0.30 3.84
N ARG A 171 -7.45 1.31 4.19
CA ARG A 171 -8.87 1.45 3.79
C ARG A 171 -9.11 1.42 2.27
N GLU A 172 -8.25 2.05 1.48
CA GLU A 172 -8.43 2.12 0.01
C GLU A 172 -8.41 0.73 -0.65
N VAL A 173 -7.72 -0.25 -0.05
CA VAL A 173 -7.66 -1.62 -0.58
C VAL A 173 -8.95 -2.38 -0.29
N VAL A 174 -9.56 -2.18 0.89
CA VAL A 174 -10.74 -2.95 1.31
C VAL A 174 -11.98 -2.56 0.49
N GLU A 175 -12.20 -1.27 0.26
CA GLU A 175 -13.36 -0.82 -0.50
C GLU A 175 -13.25 -1.19 -1.99
N ALA A 176 -12.07 -1.01 -2.60
CA ALA A 176 -11.80 -1.49 -3.96
C ALA A 176 -11.95 -3.01 -4.06
N TYR A 177 -11.53 -3.74 -3.03
CA TYR A 177 -11.65 -5.19 -2.95
C TYR A 177 -13.11 -5.64 -2.83
N ILE A 178 -13.91 -5.02 -1.96
CA ILE A 178 -15.35 -5.30 -1.83
C ILE A 178 -16.08 -4.96 -3.13
N ASN A 179 -15.84 -3.77 -3.69
CA ASN A 179 -16.45 -3.36 -4.97
C ASN A 179 -16.09 -4.32 -6.11
N ARG A 180 -14.90 -4.88 -6.08
CA ARG A 180 -14.46 -5.89 -7.05
C ARG A 180 -15.18 -7.23 -6.87
N LEU A 181 -15.34 -7.70 -5.64
CA LEU A 181 -16.11 -8.92 -5.36
C LEU A 181 -17.58 -8.73 -5.78
N ASN A 182 -18.18 -7.59 -5.44
CA ASN A 182 -19.54 -7.24 -5.83
C ASN A 182 -19.70 -7.23 -7.35
N LYS A 183 -18.77 -6.63 -8.10
CA LYS A 183 -18.80 -6.66 -9.58
C LYS A 183 -18.72 -8.09 -10.14
N LEU A 184 -17.93 -8.97 -9.53
CA LEU A 184 -17.81 -10.37 -9.94
C LEU A 184 -19.15 -11.11 -9.73
N GLU A 185 -19.81 -10.86 -8.60
CA GLU A 185 -21.12 -11.42 -8.27
C GLU A 185 -22.24 -10.86 -9.15
N GLU A 186 -22.25 -9.56 -9.41
CA GLU A 186 -23.22 -8.87 -10.29
C GLU A 186 -23.11 -9.34 -11.74
N MET A 187 -21.89 -9.51 -12.25
CA MET A 187 -21.64 -10.05 -13.59
C MET A 187 -22.33 -11.40 -13.76
N ALA A 188 -22.17 -12.33 -12.81
CA ALA A 188 -22.82 -13.61 -12.88
C ALA A 188 -24.33 -13.55 -12.61
N MET A 189 -24.81 -12.62 -11.77
CA MET A 189 -26.26 -12.46 -11.58
C MET A 189 -26.99 -11.96 -12.82
N SER A 190 -26.29 -11.33 -13.77
CA SER A 190 -26.89 -10.86 -15.03
C SER A 190 -27.29 -11.99 -15.99
N TYR A 191 -26.77 -13.21 -15.79
CA TYR A 191 -27.08 -14.35 -16.65
C TYR A 191 -28.49 -14.92 -16.37
N PRO A 192 -29.30 -15.17 -17.41
CA PRO A 192 -30.63 -15.78 -17.24
C PRO A 192 -30.56 -17.12 -16.50
N GLY A 193 -31.43 -17.30 -15.50
CA GLY A 193 -31.53 -18.55 -14.73
C GLY A 193 -30.58 -18.64 -13.52
N VAL A 194 -29.68 -17.66 -13.33
CA VAL A 194 -28.89 -17.52 -12.11
C VAL A 194 -29.76 -17.00 -10.97
N MET A 195 -29.70 -17.67 -9.83
CA MET A 195 -30.45 -17.32 -8.62
C MET A 195 -29.59 -16.63 -7.57
N LYS A 196 -28.34 -17.09 -7.40
CA LYS A 196 -27.40 -16.58 -6.41
C LYS A 196 -25.97 -16.71 -6.91
N THR A 197 -25.12 -15.79 -6.52
CA THR A 197 -23.69 -15.81 -6.80
C THR A 197 -22.91 -15.54 -5.52
N TYR A 198 -21.73 -16.13 -5.42
CA TYR A 198 -20.83 -15.96 -4.29
C TYR A 198 -19.39 -15.93 -4.79
N ALA A 199 -18.67 -14.86 -4.48
CA ALA A 199 -17.23 -14.79 -4.61
C ALA A 199 -16.58 -15.33 -3.33
N ILE A 200 -16.06 -16.56 -3.39
CA ILE A 200 -15.50 -17.30 -2.24
C ILE A 200 -13.96 -17.36 -2.38
N GLN A 201 -13.27 -17.76 -1.32
CA GLN A 201 -11.80 -17.89 -1.29
C GLN A 201 -11.09 -16.60 -1.69
N ALA A 202 -11.53 -15.51 -1.08
CA ALA A 202 -11.00 -14.19 -1.34
C ALA A 202 -11.10 -13.74 -2.81
N GLY A 203 -12.10 -14.23 -3.56
CA GLY A 203 -12.32 -13.92 -4.98
C GLY A 203 -11.59 -14.84 -5.96
N ARG A 204 -11.02 -15.96 -5.49
CA ARG A 204 -10.41 -16.99 -6.35
C ARG A 204 -11.41 -18.05 -6.84
N GLU A 205 -12.60 -18.10 -6.25
CA GLU A 205 -13.70 -18.94 -6.73
C GLU A 205 -14.97 -18.11 -6.90
N LEU A 206 -15.60 -18.19 -8.07
CA LEU A 206 -16.94 -17.69 -8.30
C LEU A 206 -17.91 -18.87 -8.35
N ARG A 207 -18.80 -18.94 -7.36
CA ARG A 207 -19.82 -19.98 -7.28
C ARG A 207 -21.17 -19.41 -7.70
N VAL A 208 -21.78 -20.02 -8.71
CA VAL A 208 -23.02 -19.57 -9.34
C VAL A 208 -24.07 -20.65 -9.12
N ILE A 209 -25.18 -20.28 -8.51
CA ILE A 209 -26.30 -21.20 -8.27
C ILE A 209 -27.39 -20.87 -9.30
N VAL A 210 -27.79 -21.87 -10.07
CA VAL A 210 -28.86 -21.77 -11.07
C VAL A 210 -30.04 -22.66 -10.68
N ALA A 211 -31.24 -22.25 -11.09
CA ALA A 211 -32.45 -23.01 -10.83
C ALA A 211 -32.51 -24.24 -11.75
N ALA A 212 -32.59 -25.44 -11.17
CA ALA A 212 -32.56 -26.68 -11.95
C ALA A 212 -33.77 -26.83 -12.90
N ASP A 213 -34.89 -26.18 -12.61
CA ASP A 213 -36.11 -26.15 -13.42
C ASP A 213 -36.03 -25.19 -14.61
N LYS A 214 -35.10 -24.24 -14.61
CA LYS A 214 -34.96 -23.20 -15.65
C LYS A 214 -33.71 -23.34 -16.50
N VAL A 215 -32.69 -24.03 -16.01
CA VAL A 215 -31.39 -24.17 -16.68
C VAL A 215 -31.08 -25.65 -16.81
N THR A 216 -30.77 -26.10 -18.02
CA THR A 216 -30.33 -27.47 -18.35
C THR A 216 -28.85 -27.69 -18.04
N ASP A 217 -28.38 -28.95 -18.04
CA ASP A 217 -26.95 -29.25 -17.84
C ASP A 217 -26.05 -28.63 -18.91
N GLN A 218 -26.51 -28.60 -20.16
CA GLN A 218 -25.78 -27.98 -21.27
C GLN A 218 -25.68 -26.46 -21.08
N GLU A 219 -26.76 -25.81 -20.68
CA GLU A 219 -26.77 -24.37 -20.39
C GLU A 219 -25.90 -24.03 -19.17
N ALA A 220 -25.91 -24.85 -18.12
CA ALA A 220 -25.04 -24.65 -16.96
C ALA A 220 -23.54 -24.71 -17.33
N ASN A 221 -23.16 -25.68 -18.18
CA ASN A 221 -21.80 -25.76 -18.72
C ASN A 221 -21.44 -24.53 -19.56
N LYS A 222 -22.38 -24.06 -20.39
CA LYS A 222 -22.20 -22.87 -21.21
C LYS A 222 -22.02 -21.61 -20.35
N ILE A 223 -22.86 -21.40 -19.34
CA ILE A 223 -22.75 -20.29 -18.38
C ILE A 223 -21.37 -20.30 -17.70
N SER A 224 -20.88 -21.47 -17.29
CA SER A 224 -19.55 -21.59 -16.68
C SER A 224 -18.43 -21.16 -17.62
N MET A 225 -18.48 -21.59 -18.89
CA MET A 225 -17.47 -21.21 -19.89
C MET A 225 -17.55 -19.72 -20.23
N ASP A 226 -18.74 -19.20 -20.48
CA ASP A 226 -18.94 -17.80 -20.87
C ASP A 226 -18.50 -16.85 -19.75
N LEU A 227 -18.86 -17.12 -18.50
CA LEU A 227 -18.39 -16.35 -17.35
C LEU A 227 -16.87 -16.38 -17.20
N SER A 228 -16.23 -17.55 -17.39
CA SER A 228 -14.77 -17.64 -17.31
C SER A 228 -14.07 -16.74 -18.33
N LYS A 229 -14.59 -16.68 -19.58
CA LYS A 229 -14.06 -15.83 -20.64
C LYS A 229 -14.35 -14.34 -20.38
N GLN A 230 -15.54 -14.03 -19.87
CA GLN A 230 -15.92 -12.67 -19.58
C GLN A 230 -15.06 -12.08 -18.45
N ILE A 231 -14.85 -12.84 -17.37
CA ILE A 231 -13.95 -12.47 -16.27
C ILE A 231 -12.53 -12.23 -16.78
N GLN A 232 -12.03 -13.11 -17.66
CA GLN A 232 -10.69 -12.96 -18.26
C GLN A 232 -10.56 -11.68 -19.10
N THR A 233 -11.66 -11.23 -19.72
CA THR A 233 -11.65 -10.09 -20.65
C THR A 233 -11.89 -8.76 -19.95
N GLU A 234 -12.86 -8.72 -19.02
CA GLU A 234 -13.36 -7.49 -18.41
C GLU A 234 -12.70 -7.15 -17.07
N MET A 235 -12.00 -8.12 -16.44
CA MET A 235 -11.44 -7.94 -15.11
C MET A 235 -9.95 -8.30 -15.06
N VAL A 236 -9.16 -7.43 -14.43
CA VAL A 236 -7.74 -7.69 -14.16
C VAL A 236 -7.62 -8.49 -12.86
N PHE A 237 -7.46 -9.82 -12.96
CA PHE A 237 -7.22 -10.70 -11.81
C PHE A 237 -5.79 -11.26 -11.74
N PRO A 238 -5.10 -11.12 -10.59
CA PRO A 238 -3.85 -11.83 -10.38
C PRO A 238 -4.16 -13.30 -10.10
N GLY A 239 -3.75 -14.17 -11.03
CA GLY A 239 -3.95 -15.62 -10.94
C GLY A 239 -5.26 -16.10 -11.56
N MET A 240 -5.50 -17.41 -11.46
CA MET A 240 -6.69 -18.05 -12.04
C MET A 240 -7.89 -17.95 -11.10
N ILE A 241 -9.06 -17.63 -11.66
CA ILE A 241 -10.36 -17.74 -10.95
C ILE A 241 -11.05 -19.02 -11.39
N LYS A 242 -11.47 -19.82 -10.42
CA LYS A 242 -12.30 -21.00 -10.66
C LYS A 242 -13.77 -20.58 -10.73
N VAL A 243 -14.45 -20.86 -11.84
CA VAL A 243 -15.91 -20.70 -11.95
C VAL A 243 -16.56 -22.05 -11.69
N THR A 244 -17.57 -22.09 -10.82
CA THR A 244 -18.33 -23.31 -10.51
C THR A 244 -19.82 -22.99 -10.59
N VAL A 245 -20.51 -23.61 -11.54
CA VAL A 245 -21.97 -23.49 -11.69
C VAL A 245 -22.61 -24.72 -11.05
N ILE A 246 -23.57 -24.49 -10.14
CA ILE A 246 -24.30 -25.51 -9.40
C ILE A 246 -25.77 -25.40 -9.77
N ARG A 247 -26.33 -26.45 -10.37
CA ARG A 247 -27.78 -26.60 -10.51
C ARG A 247 -28.35 -27.09 -9.19
N GLU A 248 -29.27 -26.33 -8.61
CA GLU A 248 -29.86 -26.65 -7.30
C GLU A 248 -31.39 -26.75 -7.40
N THR A 249 -31.95 -27.76 -6.74
CA THR A 249 -33.37 -27.86 -6.42
C THR A 249 -33.51 -27.74 -4.90
N ARG A 250 -34.30 -26.78 -4.43
CA ARG A 250 -34.61 -26.64 -2.99
C ARG A 250 -36.05 -27.01 -2.73
N ALA A 251 -36.27 -28.00 -1.87
CA ALA A 251 -37.56 -28.27 -1.26
C ALA A 251 -37.58 -27.65 0.14
N VAL A 252 -38.55 -26.76 0.40
CA VAL A 252 -38.69 -26.10 1.70
C VAL A 252 -40.10 -26.36 2.22
N ASN A 253 -40.20 -26.98 3.39
CA ASN A 253 -41.46 -27.28 4.07
C ASN A 253 -41.42 -26.63 5.46
N TYR A 254 -42.52 -25.99 5.85
CA TYR A 254 -42.66 -25.39 7.18
C TYR A 254 -43.57 -26.28 8.02
N ALA A 255 -43.07 -26.75 9.15
CA ALA A 255 -43.89 -27.32 10.21
C ALA A 255 -44.41 -26.17 11.08
N LYS A 256 -45.65 -26.29 11.55
CA LYS A 256 -46.27 -25.33 12.46
C LYS A 256 -46.26 -25.89 13.88
#